data_AF-A0A445DZG5-F1
#
_entry.id   AF-A0A445DZG5-F1
#
_cell.length_a   1.000
_cell.length_b   1.000
_cell.length_c   1.000
_cell.angle_alpha   90.00
_cell.angle_beta   90.00
_cell.angle_gamma   90.00
#
_symmetry.space_group_name_H-M   'P 1'
#
loop_
_entity.id
_entity.type
_entity.pdbx_description
1 polymer ?
#
loop_
_entity_poly.entity_id
_entity_poly.type
_entity_poly.pdbx_seq_one_letter_code
_entity_poly.pdbx_strand_id
1 'polypeptide(L)'
;MVATVACKARGSDLRVHFKNTRETAFAIRKLPLVKAKRYLEDVLAHKQAIPFRRFCGGVGRTAQAKNRHSNGQGRWPVKSANFILDLLKNAESNAEVKGLDVDALYISHIQVNQAQKQRRRTYRAHGRINPYMSSPCHIELILSEKEEPVKKEPESQLATSKKSQGLRSAKSKMGGGHGEGTTYKGITIHQPKRWHTVAGKGLCAVMWFWVFYRAKQDGPVVLGWRHPWEGHDDHGHDISSGKGNNKS
;
A
#
# COMPACT_ATOMS: atom_id res chain seq x y z
N MET A 1 -13.24 27.12 29.42
CA MET A 1 -12.43 26.72 28.24
C MET A 1 -12.30 25.22 28.29
N VAL A 2 -12.87 24.49 27.31
CA VAL A 2 -12.63 23.04 27.21
C VAL A 2 -11.14 22.87 26.91
N ALA A 3 -10.40 22.26 27.84
CA ALA A 3 -8.99 21.96 27.64
C ALA A 3 -8.87 21.06 26.40
N THR A 4 -8.24 21.55 25.35
CA THR A 4 -7.98 20.76 24.15
C THR A 4 -7.13 19.55 24.54
N VAL A 5 -7.64 18.34 24.30
CA VAL A 5 -7.03 17.03 24.61
C VAL A 5 -5.85 16.70 23.65
N ALA A 6 -5.05 17.72 23.32
CA ALA A 6 -3.98 17.64 22.35
C ALA A 6 -2.86 18.65 22.62
N CYS A 7 -1.62 18.22 22.38
CA CYS A 7 -0.46 19.11 22.35
C CYS A 7 0.06 19.25 20.91
N LYS A 8 0.73 20.36 20.63
CA LYS A 8 1.27 20.69 19.30
C LYS A 8 2.76 20.98 19.42
N ALA A 9 3.51 20.58 18.40
CA ALA A 9 4.90 20.96 18.22
C ALA A 9 5.21 21.16 16.74
N ARG A 10 6.08 22.11 16.42
CA ARG A 10 6.52 22.38 15.05
C ARG A 10 8.01 22.69 15.01
N GLY A 11 8.70 22.16 14.00
CA GLY A 11 10.03 22.60 13.60
C GLY A 11 9.98 23.23 12.22
N SER A 12 10.48 24.45 12.07
CA SER A 12 10.49 25.19 10.81
C SER A 12 11.88 25.28 10.20
N ASP A 13 11.94 25.29 8.86
CA ASP A 13 13.17 25.49 8.08
C ASP A 13 14.32 24.54 8.47
N LEU A 14 13.97 23.32 8.88
CA LEU A 14 14.94 22.33 9.34
C LEU A 14 15.79 21.87 8.15
N ARG A 15 17.11 22.01 8.26
CA ARG A 15 18.06 21.60 7.24
C ARG A 15 18.30 20.08 7.24
N VAL A 16 17.25 19.33 6.89
CA VAL A 16 17.22 17.88 6.76
C VAL A 16 16.64 17.47 5.40
N HIS A 17 16.89 16.24 4.96
CA HIS A 17 16.40 15.79 3.66
C HIS A 17 14.90 15.52 3.70
N PHE A 18 14.09 16.40 3.10
CA PHE A 18 12.61 16.31 3.08
C PHE A 18 12.08 14.89 2.84
N LYS A 19 12.58 14.20 1.80
CA LYS A 19 12.08 12.87 1.44
C LYS A 19 12.31 11.83 2.55
N ASN A 20 13.47 11.89 3.21
CA ASN A 20 13.80 10.95 4.29
C ASN A 20 12.95 11.26 5.53
N THR A 21 12.81 12.54 5.85
CA THR A 21 12.02 13.00 6.98
C THR A 21 10.55 12.65 6.82
N ARG A 22 10.00 12.76 5.60
CA ARG A 22 8.62 12.33 5.30
C ARG A 22 8.39 10.84 5.54
N GLU A 23 9.29 9.98 5.06
CA GLU A 23 9.15 8.53 5.29
C GLU A 23 9.29 8.19 6.79
N THR A 24 10.22 8.86 7.48
CA THR A 24 10.41 8.70 8.94
C THR A 24 9.16 9.10 9.71
N ALA A 25 8.61 10.28 9.40
CA ALA A 25 7.38 10.78 10.01
C ALA A 25 6.19 9.85 9.75
N PHE A 26 6.06 9.35 8.52
CA PHE A 26 4.99 8.43 8.18
C PHE A 26 5.10 7.09 8.93
N ALA A 27 6.32 6.61 9.20
CA ALA A 27 6.57 5.35 9.89
C ALA A 27 6.16 5.38 11.38
N ILE A 28 6.19 6.54 12.02
CA ILE A 28 5.80 6.70 13.44
C ILE A 28 4.36 7.16 13.65
N ARG A 29 3.63 7.45 12.57
CA ARG A 29 2.26 7.95 12.64
C ARG A 29 1.34 6.93 13.32
N LYS A 30 0.48 7.39 14.24
CA LYS A 30 -0.44 6.58 15.05
C LYS A 30 0.23 5.61 16.04
N LEU A 31 1.54 5.77 16.31
CA LEU A 31 2.18 5.03 17.40
C LEU A 31 1.99 5.77 18.74
N PRO A 32 1.95 5.02 19.86
CA PRO A 32 2.13 5.60 21.20
C PRO A 32 3.47 6.33 21.30
N LEU A 33 3.52 7.39 22.09
CA LEU A 33 4.70 8.27 22.21
C LEU A 33 5.97 7.49 22.62
N VAL A 34 5.87 6.66 23.67
CA VAL A 34 6.99 5.84 24.19
C VAL A 34 7.52 4.88 23.10
N LYS A 35 6.62 4.23 22.37
CA LYS A 35 6.98 3.31 21.29
C LYS A 35 7.64 4.05 20.12
N ALA A 36 7.17 5.25 19.80
CA ALA A 36 7.76 6.06 18.73
C ALA A 36 9.19 6.49 19.06
N LYS A 37 9.46 6.95 20.30
CA LYS A 37 10.80 7.29 20.76
C LYS A 37 11.76 6.11 20.67
N ARG A 38 11.37 4.97 21.25
CA ARG A 38 12.17 3.73 21.20
C ARG A 38 12.45 3.28 19.76
N TYR A 39 11.46 3.37 18.88
CA TYR A 39 11.65 3.01 17.48
C TYR A 39 12.67 3.93 16.79
N LEU A 40 12.64 5.24 17.05
CA LEU A 40 13.63 6.16 16.49
C LEU A 40 15.03 5.94 17.07
N GLU A 41 15.16 5.63 18.36
CA GLU A 41 16.44 5.23 18.97
C GLU A 41 17.00 3.95 18.34
N ASP A 42 16.15 2.95 18.08
CA ASP A 42 16.53 1.73 17.36
C ASP A 42 16.95 2.02 15.91
N VAL A 43 16.39 3.04 15.26
CA VAL A 43 16.82 3.50 13.94
C VAL A 43 18.22 4.11 14.00
N LEU A 44 18.52 4.92 15.03
CA LEU A 44 19.85 5.48 15.25
C LEU A 44 20.89 4.37 15.48
N ALA A 45 20.51 3.35 16.24
CA ALA A 45 21.33 2.16 16.48
C ALA A 45 21.34 1.14 15.31
N HIS A 46 20.68 1.45 14.18
CA HIS A 46 20.55 0.57 13.02
C HIS A 46 19.90 -0.81 13.28
N LYS A 47 19.23 -0.97 14.42
CA LYS A 47 18.50 -2.19 14.79
C LYS A 47 17.20 -2.34 14.01
N GLN A 48 16.57 -1.21 13.67
CA GLN A 48 15.34 -1.20 12.88
C GLN A 48 15.37 -0.18 11.75
N ALA A 49 14.99 -0.60 10.56
CA ALA A 49 14.93 0.27 9.38
C ALA A 49 13.60 1.04 9.29
N ILE A 50 13.65 2.21 8.65
CA ILE A 50 12.48 2.97 8.22
C ILE A 50 12.08 2.49 6.81
N PRO A 51 10.84 2.04 6.60
CA PRO A 51 10.36 1.64 5.28
C PRO A 51 10.19 2.86 4.38
N PHE A 52 10.71 2.79 3.14
CA PHE A 52 10.53 3.85 2.14
C PHE A 52 9.40 3.44 1.19
N ARG A 53 8.28 4.16 1.24
CA ARG A 53 7.04 3.81 0.51
C ARG A 53 6.81 4.66 -0.73
N ARG A 54 7.10 5.96 -0.66
CA ARG A 54 6.90 6.90 -1.79
C ARG A 54 8.19 7.21 -2.52
N PHE A 55 9.27 7.50 -1.79
CA PHE A 55 10.54 7.93 -2.36
C PHE A 55 11.50 6.76 -2.57
N CYS A 56 11.17 5.88 -3.53
CA CYS A 56 11.76 4.55 -3.69
C CYS A 56 12.94 4.46 -4.67
N GLY A 57 13.24 5.52 -5.42
CA GLY A 57 14.24 5.52 -6.49
C GLY A 57 15.66 5.32 -5.94
N GLY A 58 16.32 4.22 -6.33
CA GLY A 58 17.69 3.89 -5.90
C GLY A 58 17.83 3.52 -4.42
N VAL A 59 16.73 3.19 -3.73
CA VAL A 59 16.77 2.76 -2.32
C VAL A 59 17.06 1.27 -2.24
N GLY A 60 18.08 0.91 -1.44
CA GLY A 60 18.42 -0.49 -1.15
C GLY A 60 17.29 -1.24 -0.43
N ARG A 61 17.36 -2.57 -0.48
CA ARG A 61 16.42 -3.46 0.22
C ARG A 61 17.04 -4.02 1.48
N THR A 62 16.24 -4.22 2.52
CA THR A 62 16.71 -4.75 3.81
C THR A 62 15.65 -5.68 4.40
N ALA A 63 16.09 -6.80 4.99
CA ALA A 63 15.18 -7.75 5.64
C ALA A 63 14.34 -7.10 6.75
N GLN A 64 14.92 -6.16 7.50
CA GLN A 64 14.25 -5.38 8.56
C GLN A 64 13.02 -4.60 8.06
N ALA A 65 12.98 -4.22 6.78
CA ALA A 65 11.87 -3.47 6.19
C ALA A 65 10.71 -4.38 5.73
N LYS A 66 10.97 -5.69 5.52
CA LYS A 66 9.99 -6.65 4.98
C LYS A 66 8.73 -6.76 5.86
N ASN A 67 8.90 -6.73 7.18
CA ASN A 67 7.78 -6.85 8.13
C ASN A 67 6.88 -5.61 8.15
N ARG A 68 7.36 -4.47 7.64
CA ARG A 68 6.62 -3.19 7.65
C ARG A 68 6.07 -2.80 6.30
N HIS A 69 6.71 -3.24 5.21
CA HIS A 69 6.26 -2.91 3.86
C HIS A 69 6.68 -3.96 2.83
N SER A 70 5.77 -4.26 1.91
CA SER A 70 5.91 -5.29 0.88
C SER A 70 7.05 -5.06 -0.11
N ASN A 71 7.45 -3.81 -0.39
CA ASN A 71 8.55 -3.54 -1.33
C ASN A 71 9.94 -3.94 -0.76
N GLY A 72 10.04 -4.17 0.56
CA GLY A 72 11.28 -4.49 1.26
C GLY A 72 12.38 -3.41 1.22
N GLN A 73 12.07 -2.19 0.75
CA GLN A 73 13.00 -1.06 0.69
C GLN A 73 12.97 -0.27 2.00
N GLY A 74 14.15 -0.01 2.55
CA GLY A 74 14.29 0.73 3.80
C GLY A 74 15.71 1.24 4.01
N ARG A 75 15.83 2.26 4.88
CA ARG A 75 17.11 2.87 5.28
C ARG A 75 17.05 3.30 6.74
N TRP A 76 18.19 3.75 7.26
CA TRP A 76 18.33 4.38 8.57
C TRP A 76 18.70 5.86 8.41
N PRO A 77 17.73 6.75 8.12
CA PRO A 77 17.99 8.18 7.99
C PRO A 77 18.27 8.85 9.35
N VAL A 78 19.48 8.64 9.89
CA VAL A 78 19.93 9.10 11.22
C VAL A 78 19.60 10.56 11.49
N LYS A 79 19.97 11.46 10.56
CA LYS A 79 19.72 12.91 10.74
C LYS A 79 18.22 13.22 10.86
N SER A 80 17.37 12.60 10.04
CA SER A 80 15.93 12.83 10.11
C SER A 80 15.32 12.28 11.40
N ALA A 81 15.82 11.13 11.88
CA ALA A 81 15.37 10.52 13.13
C ALA A 81 15.70 11.41 14.35
N ASN A 82 16.91 11.98 14.42
CA ASN A 82 17.30 12.91 15.49
C ASN A 82 16.36 14.12 15.58
N PHE A 83 16.14 14.83 14.47
CA PHE A 83 15.26 16.01 14.46
C PHE A 83 13.82 15.70 14.86
N ILE A 84 13.31 14.52 14.49
CA ILE A 84 11.95 14.10 14.89
C ILE A 84 11.93 13.71 16.38
N LEU A 85 12.97 13.05 16.88
CA LEU A 85 13.09 12.68 18.29
C LEU A 85 13.17 13.93 19.19
N ASP A 86 13.91 14.95 18.79
CA ASP A 86 13.96 16.23 19.49
C ASP A 86 12.59 16.94 19.49
N LEU A 87 11.86 16.86 18.36
CA LEU A 87 10.50 17.41 18.28
C LEU A 87 9.51 16.65 19.17
N LEU A 88 9.66 15.33 19.32
CA LEU A 88 8.84 14.52 20.24
C LEU A 88 9.12 14.85 21.70
N LYS A 89 10.38 15.06 22.09
CA LYS A 89 10.74 15.53 23.43
C LYS A 89 10.12 16.90 23.74
N ASN A 90 10.19 17.82 22.79
CA ASN A 90 9.53 19.12 22.93
C ASN A 90 8.00 18.99 23.05
N ALA A 91 7.38 18.10 22.28
CA ALA A 91 5.94 17.85 22.35
C ALA A 91 5.51 17.22 23.68
N GLU A 92 6.34 16.37 24.27
CA GLU A 92 6.15 15.80 25.60
C GLU A 92 6.19 16.89 26.68
N SER A 93 7.21 17.76 26.69
CA SER A 93 7.26 18.88 27.63
C SER A 93 6.05 19.81 27.49
N ASN A 94 5.56 20.03 26.27
CA ASN A 94 4.33 20.79 26.04
C ASN A 94 3.07 20.07 26.56
N ALA A 95 3.08 18.74 26.63
CA ALA A 95 1.96 17.96 27.16
C ALA A 95 1.96 17.96 28.69
N GLU A 96 3.14 17.85 29.32
CA GLU A 96 3.32 17.98 30.78
C GLU A 96 2.84 19.35 31.27
N VAL A 97 3.21 20.43 30.58
CA VAL A 97 2.75 21.79 30.91
C VAL A 97 1.22 21.93 30.78
N LYS A 98 0.60 21.15 29.90
CA LYS A 98 -0.87 21.12 29.74
C LYS A 98 -1.57 20.18 30.73
N GLY A 99 -0.83 19.42 31.53
CA GLY A 99 -1.38 18.41 32.45
C GLY A 99 -2.02 17.22 31.74
N LEU A 100 -1.59 16.89 30.53
CA LEU A 100 -2.02 15.69 29.81
C LEU A 100 -1.25 14.46 30.33
N ASP A 101 -1.89 13.29 30.38
CA ASP A 101 -1.22 12.04 30.74
C ASP A 101 -0.26 11.59 29.61
N VAL A 102 1.04 11.67 29.89
CA VAL A 102 2.12 11.36 28.92
C VAL A 102 2.08 9.91 28.45
N ASP A 103 1.63 8.98 29.29
CA ASP A 103 1.60 7.56 28.97
C ASP A 103 0.45 7.19 28.02
N ALA A 104 -0.66 7.93 28.10
CA ALA A 104 -1.81 7.79 27.21
C ALA A 104 -1.63 8.49 25.84
N LEU A 105 -0.57 9.29 25.65
CA LEU A 105 -0.35 10.03 24.41
C LEU A 105 0.05 9.15 23.23
N TYR A 106 -0.51 9.47 22.08
CA TYR A 106 -0.10 8.92 20.80
C TYR A 106 0.00 10.01 19.74
N ILE A 107 0.76 9.72 18.67
CA ILE A 107 0.95 10.64 17.55
C ILE A 107 -0.32 10.61 16.69
N SER A 108 -1.22 11.57 16.92
CA SER A 108 -2.48 11.67 16.18
C SER A 108 -2.25 12.18 14.76
N HIS A 109 -1.40 13.20 14.62
CA HIS A 109 -1.05 13.79 13.34
C HIS A 109 0.44 14.09 13.27
N ILE A 110 1.05 13.75 12.14
CA ILE A 110 2.40 14.20 11.80
C ILE A 110 2.45 14.45 10.29
N GLN A 111 2.95 15.62 9.92
CA GLN A 111 3.10 16.03 8.54
C GLN A 111 4.45 16.70 8.34
N VAL A 112 5.01 16.49 7.15
CA VAL A 112 6.28 17.07 6.73
C VAL A 112 6.03 17.77 5.41
N ASN A 113 6.27 19.08 5.38
CA ASN A 113 6.11 19.93 4.21
C ASN A 113 7.47 20.43 3.74
N GLN A 114 7.63 20.65 2.43
CA GLN A 114 8.87 21.25 1.92
C GLN A 114 8.95 22.70 2.38
N ALA A 115 10.15 23.11 2.80
CA ALA A 115 10.48 24.50 3.08
C ALA A 115 11.23 25.11 1.87
N GLN A 116 11.55 26.40 1.96
CA GLN A 116 12.25 27.11 0.89
C GLN A 116 13.60 26.45 0.57
N LYS A 117 13.84 26.12 -0.70
CA LYS A 117 15.09 25.51 -1.13
C LYS A 117 16.25 26.48 -0.98
N GLN A 118 17.31 26.05 -0.30
CA GLN A 118 18.55 26.82 -0.20
C GLN A 118 19.46 26.51 -1.37
N ARG A 119 19.84 27.53 -2.15
CA ARG A 119 20.59 27.39 -3.39
C ARG A 119 22.10 27.57 -3.19
N ARG A 120 22.88 26.66 -3.76
CA ARG A 120 24.33 26.80 -3.99
C ARG A 120 24.64 26.52 -5.46
N ARG A 121 25.79 26.98 -5.94
CA ARG A 121 26.28 26.69 -7.29
C ARG A 121 27.23 25.49 -7.24
N THR A 122 27.20 24.68 -8.29
CA THR A 122 28.16 23.60 -8.51
C THR A 122 28.72 23.74 -9.91
N TYR A 123 30.02 24.00 -9.98
CA TYR A 123 30.77 24.03 -11.23
C TYR A 123 30.97 22.62 -11.75
N ARG A 124 30.75 22.43 -13.05
CA ARG A 124 30.86 21.13 -13.74
C ARG A 124 31.78 21.29 -14.95
N ALA A 125 32.18 20.15 -15.51
CA ALA A 125 33.01 20.11 -16.72
C ALA A 125 32.41 20.93 -17.87
N HIS A 126 33.30 21.50 -18.69
CA HIS A 126 32.98 22.38 -19.82
C HIS A 126 32.27 23.69 -19.42
N GLY A 127 32.64 24.29 -18.27
CA GLY A 127 32.11 25.59 -17.85
C GLY A 127 30.63 25.58 -17.42
N ARG A 128 29.99 24.41 -17.32
CA ARG A 128 28.58 24.30 -16.93
C ARG A 128 28.39 24.65 -15.44
N ILE A 129 27.34 25.39 -15.11
CA ILE A 129 26.98 25.76 -13.74
C ILE A 129 25.61 25.17 -13.41
N ASN A 130 25.58 24.15 -12.55
CA ASN A 130 24.34 23.52 -12.10
C ASN A 130 23.98 23.96 -10.68
N PRO A 131 22.69 24.00 -10.31
CA PRO A 131 22.27 24.26 -8.95
C PRO A 131 22.47 23.03 -8.06
N TYR A 132 23.00 23.24 -6.86
CA TYR A 132 22.92 22.28 -5.76
C TYR A 132 22.03 22.87 -4.67
N MET A 133 20.83 22.31 -4.54
CA MET A 133 19.80 22.85 -3.66
C MET A 133 19.57 21.94 -2.46
N SER A 134 19.69 22.50 -1.26
CA SER A 134 19.19 21.82 -0.07
C SER A 134 17.66 21.92 -0.06
N SER A 135 16.99 20.84 0.33
CA SER A 135 15.53 20.79 0.46
C SER A 135 15.14 20.68 1.94
N PRO A 136 15.20 21.78 2.71
CA PRO A 136 14.76 21.79 4.10
C PRO A 136 13.25 21.51 4.21
N CYS A 137 12.77 21.29 5.42
CA CYS A 137 11.35 20.98 5.65
C CYS A 137 10.80 21.59 6.93
N HIS A 138 9.49 21.81 6.94
CA HIS A 138 8.71 22.05 8.14
C HIS A 138 8.11 20.72 8.60
N ILE A 139 8.21 20.42 9.90
CA ILE A 139 7.60 19.26 10.52
C ILE A 139 6.57 19.77 11.51
N GLU A 140 5.34 19.28 11.41
CA GLU A 140 4.28 19.56 12.36
C GLU A 140 3.76 18.28 12.98
N LEU A 141 3.59 18.32 14.29
CA LEU A 141 3.25 17.18 15.12
C LEU A 141 2.13 17.57 16.09
N ILE A 142 1.14 16.68 16.21
CA ILE A 142 0.06 16.76 17.19
C ILE A 142 0.05 15.45 17.94
N LEU A 143 0.14 15.52 19.27
CA LEU A 143 -0.17 14.40 20.15
C LEU A 143 -1.59 14.59 20.67
N SER A 144 -2.28 13.47 20.84
CA SER A 144 -3.60 13.44 21.45
C SER A 144 -3.64 12.33 22.49
N GLU A 145 -4.44 12.53 23.51
CA GLU A 145 -4.72 11.48 24.48
C GLU A 145 -5.61 10.42 23.85
N LYS A 146 -5.36 9.16 24.19
CA LYS A 146 -6.17 8.05 23.70
C LYS A 146 -7.42 7.93 24.57
N GLU A 147 -8.57 8.26 24.02
CA GLU A 147 -9.85 7.98 24.68
C GLU A 147 -10.03 6.47 24.81
N GLU A 148 -10.43 6.02 26.00
CA GLU A 148 -10.86 4.64 26.19
C GLU A 148 -12.09 4.38 25.31
N PRO A 149 -12.16 3.25 24.58
CA PRO A 149 -13.30 2.98 23.72
C PRO A 149 -14.54 2.81 24.58
N VAL A 150 -15.48 3.76 24.47
CA VAL A 150 -16.82 3.64 25.04
C VAL A 150 -17.45 2.40 24.41
N LYS A 151 -17.78 1.40 25.24
CA LYS A 151 -18.47 0.19 24.79
C LYS A 151 -19.78 0.63 24.15
N LYS A 152 -19.93 0.40 22.84
CA LYS A 152 -21.24 0.53 22.20
C LYS A 152 -22.20 -0.40 22.93
N GLU A 153 -23.30 0.14 23.41
CA GLU A 153 -24.39 -0.69 23.91
C GLU A 153 -24.81 -1.68 22.82
N PRO A 154 -25.09 -2.94 23.16
CA PRO A 154 -25.59 -3.88 22.18
C PRO A 154 -26.93 -3.35 21.66
N GLU A 155 -26.99 -3.01 20.37
CA GLU A 155 -28.25 -2.64 19.71
C GLU A 155 -29.29 -3.73 20.01
N SER A 156 -30.34 -3.36 20.74
CA SER A 156 -31.46 -4.25 21.00
C SER A 156 -32.06 -4.64 19.66
N GLN A 157 -31.97 -5.92 19.31
CA GLN A 157 -32.58 -6.46 18.10
C GLN A 157 -34.10 -6.40 18.24
N LEU A 158 -34.70 -5.26 17.89
CA LEU A 158 -36.13 -5.17 17.61
C LEU A 158 -36.36 -5.90 16.29
N ALA A 159 -36.88 -7.12 16.43
CA ALA A 159 -37.22 -7.99 15.32
C ALA A 159 -38.30 -7.36 14.44
N THR A 160 -37.91 -6.72 13.33
CA THR A 160 -38.83 -6.53 12.21
C THR A 160 -39.02 -7.86 11.51
N SER A 161 -40.14 -8.51 11.83
CA SER A 161 -40.73 -9.61 11.09
C SER A 161 -40.88 -9.24 9.61
N LYS A 162 -40.07 -9.87 8.75
CA LYS A 162 -40.45 -10.13 7.36
C LYS A 162 -40.20 -11.61 7.05
N LYS A 163 -41.31 -12.34 6.95
CA LYS A 163 -41.38 -13.63 6.27
C LYS A 163 -41.09 -13.41 4.78
N SER A 164 -40.08 -14.08 4.25
CA SER A 164 -40.28 -15.15 3.25
C SER A 164 -38.95 -15.83 2.87
N GLN A 165 -38.98 -17.17 2.97
CA GLN A 165 -38.40 -18.17 2.06
C GLN A 165 -36.97 -17.92 1.53
N GLY A 166 -35.97 -18.78 1.72
CA GLY A 166 -35.92 -20.18 2.11
C GLY A 166 -34.58 -20.72 1.58
N LEU A 167 -34.07 -21.78 2.23
CA LEU A 167 -33.06 -22.70 1.71
C LEU A 167 -31.61 -22.16 1.55
N ARG A 168 -30.78 -22.35 2.59
CA ARG A 168 -29.78 -23.44 2.67
C ARG A 168 -28.71 -23.13 3.73
N SER A 169 -28.71 -23.97 4.75
CA SER A 169 -27.61 -24.15 5.70
C SER A 169 -26.34 -24.60 4.97
N ALA A 170 -25.27 -23.82 5.09
CA ALA A 170 -23.90 -24.33 5.04
C ALA A 170 -22.96 -23.32 5.73
N LYS A 171 -22.88 -23.47 7.05
CA LYS A 171 -21.95 -22.83 7.96
C LYS A 171 -20.51 -23.01 7.44
N SER A 172 -19.91 -21.91 6.94
CA SER A 172 -18.49 -21.79 6.68
C SER A 172 -17.72 -21.97 8.00
N LYS A 173 -17.23 -23.18 8.24
CA LYS A 173 -16.11 -23.44 9.16
C LYS A 173 -14.82 -23.15 8.39
N MET A 174 -14.35 -21.90 8.38
CA MET A 174 -12.93 -21.62 8.12
C MET A 174 -12.15 -21.84 9.42
N GLY A 175 -12.10 -23.11 9.84
CA GLY A 175 -11.22 -23.61 10.87
C GLY A 175 -10.21 -24.55 10.23
N GLY A 176 -8.92 -24.23 10.35
CA GLY A 176 -7.81 -25.07 9.94
C GLY A 176 -7.79 -26.35 10.77
N GLY A 177 -8.27 -27.44 10.19
CA GLY A 177 -8.03 -28.81 10.66
C GLY A 177 -7.59 -29.63 9.45
N HIS A 178 -6.40 -30.22 9.54
CA HIS A 178 -5.90 -31.16 8.55
C HIS A 178 -6.64 -32.49 8.74
N GLY A 179 -7.18 -33.05 7.65
CA GLY A 179 -7.79 -34.37 7.67
C GLY A 179 -6.76 -35.47 7.92
N GLU A 180 -7.23 -36.64 8.32
CA GLU A 180 -6.45 -37.83 8.66
C GLU A 180 -5.41 -38.16 7.57
N GLY A 181 -4.14 -38.23 7.95
CA GLY A 181 -3.02 -38.49 7.05
C GLY A 181 -2.59 -39.95 7.13
N THR A 182 -2.36 -40.59 5.99
CA THR A 182 -1.76 -41.93 5.94
C THR A 182 -0.25 -41.81 6.14
N THR A 183 0.28 -42.49 7.15
CA THR A 183 1.71 -42.48 7.49
C THR A 183 2.38 -43.69 6.86
N TYR A 184 3.41 -43.48 6.04
CA TYR A 184 4.26 -44.56 5.53
C TYR A 184 5.72 -44.16 5.70
N LYS A 185 6.53 -45.04 6.32
CA LYS A 185 7.95 -44.83 6.61
C LYS A 185 8.29 -43.43 7.19
N GLY A 186 7.52 -43.02 8.20
CA GLY A 186 7.82 -41.81 8.98
C GLY A 186 7.46 -40.47 8.32
N ILE A 187 6.83 -40.46 7.14
CA ILE A 187 6.33 -39.24 6.49
C ILE A 187 4.80 -39.28 6.49
N THR A 188 4.18 -38.27 7.10
CA THR A 188 2.71 -38.09 7.11
C THR A 188 2.27 -37.35 5.87
N ILE A 189 1.55 -38.02 4.96
CA ILE A 189 0.99 -37.39 3.76
C ILE A 189 -0.46 -37.01 4.04
N HIS A 190 -0.76 -35.72 3.99
CA HIS A 190 -2.12 -35.22 4.17
C HIS A 190 -2.91 -35.34 2.86
N GLN A 191 -4.01 -36.08 2.89
CA GLN A 191 -4.94 -36.17 1.76
C GLN A 191 -5.56 -34.79 1.50
N PRO A 192 -5.59 -34.31 0.23
CA PRO A 192 -6.21 -33.03 -0.10
C PRO A 192 -7.72 -33.10 0.16
N LYS A 193 -8.31 -32.02 0.71
CA LYS A 193 -9.75 -31.92 0.91
C LYS A 193 -10.48 -32.16 -0.42
N ARG A 194 -11.59 -32.91 -0.39
CA ARG A 194 -12.36 -33.29 -1.60
C ARG A 194 -12.71 -32.08 -2.48
N TRP A 195 -12.93 -30.90 -1.89
CA TRP A 195 -13.17 -29.66 -2.64
C TRP A 195 -11.99 -29.25 -3.54
N HIS A 196 -10.75 -29.43 -3.08
CA HIS A 196 -9.56 -29.13 -3.89
C HIS A 196 -9.41 -30.12 -5.05
N THR A 197 -9.70 -31.40 -4.83
CA THR A 197 -9.67 -32.43 -5.89
C THR A 197 -10.76 -32.20 -6.94
N VAL A 198 -11.97 -31.81 -6.51
CA VAL A 198 -13.08 -31.50 -7.41
C VAL A 198 -12.82 -30.21 -8.19
N ALA A 199 -12.35 -29.15 -7.53
CA ALA A 199 -11.99 -27.90 -8.20
C ALA A 199 -10.85 -28.10 -9.21
N GLY A 200 -9.82 -28.87 -8.85
CA GLY A 200 -8.70 -29.20 -9.75
C GLY A 200 -9.15 -29.97 -10.99
N LYS A 201 -10.03 -30.98 -10.82
CA LYS A 201 -10.62 -31.71 -11.95
C LYS A 201 -11.49 -30.81 -12.83
N GLY A 202 -12.25 -29.90 -12.23
CA GLY A 202 -13.06 -28.92 -12.97
C GLY A 202 -12.21 -28.01 -13.85
N LEU A 203 -11.13 -27.44 -13.31
CA LEU A 203 -10.22 -26.59 -14.07
C LEU A 203 -9.49 -27.36 -15.18
N CYS A 204 -9.08 -28.60 -14.91
CA CYS A 204 -8.45 -29.45 -15.91
C CYS A 204 -9.41 -29.83 -17.06
N ALA A 205 -10.69 -30.08 -16.74
CA ALA A 205 -11.71 -30.36 -17.76
C ALA A 205 -12.02 -29.12 -18.61
N VAL A 206 -12.07 -27.92 -18.01
CA VAL A 206 -12.25 -26.66 -18.74
C VAL A 206 -11.06 -26.38 -19.67
N MET A 207 -9.83 -26.65 -19.22
CA MET A 207 -8.64 -26.54 -20.07
C MET A 207 -8.72 -27.45 -21.30
N TRP A 208 -9.05 -28.73 -21.11
CA TRP A 208 -9.22 -29.66 -22.22
C TRP A 208 -10.39 -29.30 -23.14
N PHE A 209 -11.51 -28.85 -22.58
CA PHE A 209 -12.64 -28.35 -23.35
C PHE A 209 -12.22 -27.18 -24.24
N TRP A 210 -11.43 -26.24 -23.73
CA TRP A 210 -10.93 -25.11 -24.50
C TRP A 210 -9.93 -25.54 -25.60
N VAL A 211 -9.06 -26.51 -25.31
CA VAL A 211 -8.14 -27.08 -26.32
C VAL A 211 -8.91 -27.75 -27.46
N PHE A 212 -9.95 -28.54 -27.17
CA PHE A 212 -10.79 -29.16 -28.20
C PHE A 212 -11.66 -28.15 -28.94
N TYR A 213 -12.19 -27.14 -28.24
CA TYR A 213 -12.91 -26.03 -28.87
C TYR A 213 -12.01 -25.27 -29.85
N ARG A 214 -10.77 -25.00 -29.46
CA ARG A 214 -9.76 -24.34 -30.31
C ARG A 214 -9.31 -25.23 -31.47
N ALA A 215 -9.14 -26.53 -31.25
CA ALA A 215 -8.88 -27.49 -32.33
C ALA A 215 -10.05 -27.60 -33.32
N LYS A 216 -11.30 -27.40 -32.89
CA LYS A 216 -12.47 -27.33 -33.79
C LYS A 216 -12.50 -26.02 -34.60
N GLN A 217 -12.11 -24.91 -34.00
CA GLN A 217 -12.06 -23.59 -34.65
C GLN A 217 -10.90 -23.50 -35.65
N ASP A 218 -9.73 -23.98 -35.26
CA ASP A 218 -8.49 -23.90 -36.06
C ASP A 218 -8.29 -25.16 -36.95
N GLY A 219 -9.06 -26.22 -36.73
CA GLY A 219 -8.99 -27.49 -37.48
C GLY A 219 -9.14 -27.35 -39.00
N PRO A 220 -10.07 -26.53 -39.52
CA PRO A 220 -10.20 -26.28 -40.96
C PRO A 220 -8.98 -25.57 -41.58
N VAL A 221 -8.29 -24.72 -40.80
CA VAL A 221 -7.12 -23.96 -41.25
C VAL A 221 -5.87 -24.85 -41.26
N VAL A 222 -5.73 -25.77 -40.30
CA VAL A 222 -4.60 -26.70 -40.21
C VAL A 222 -4.72 -27.87 -41.20
N LEU A 223 -5.94 -28.30 -41.55
CA LEU A 223 -6.21 -29.32 -42.58
C LEU A 223 -6.29 -28.74 -44.01
N GLY A 224 -6.06 -27.44 -44.17
CA GLY A 224 -5.99 -26.78 -45.49
C GLY A 224 -7.32 -26.63 -46.22
N TRP A 225 -8.46 -26.72 -45.52
CA TRP A 225 -9.81 -26.62 -46.11
C TRP A 225 -10.38 -25.19 -46.05
N ARG A 226 -9.66 -24.22 -45.50
CA ARG A 226 -10.01 -22.79 -45.55
C ARG A 226 -8.77 -21.89 -45.45
N HIS A 227 -8.68 -20.85 -46.28
CA HIS A 227 -7.56 -19.91 -46.25
C HIS A 227 -7.83 -18.70 -45.33
N PRO A 228 -6.82 -18.16 -44.62
CA PRO A 228 -7.01 -17.14 -43.58
C PRO A 228 -7.57 -15.77 -44.03
N TRP A 229 -7.74 -15.52 -45.33
CA TRP A 229 -8.07 -14.19 -45.87
C TRP A 229 -9.43 -14.08 -46.61
N GLU A 230 -10.28 -15.12 -46.58
CA GLU A 230 -11.63 -15.10 -47.17
C GLU A 230 -12.68 -14.47 -46.22
N GLY A 231 -12.44 -13.25 -45.78
CA GLY A 231 -13.32 -12.53 -44.85
C GLY A 231 -13.33 -11.01 -45.07
N HIS A 232 -13.39 -10.57 -46.33
CA HIS A 232 -13.60 -9.16 -46.68
C HIS A 232 -14.31 -9.02 -48.03
N ASP A 233 -15.64 -9.04 -47.98
CA ASP A 233 -16.58 -8.57 -49.01
C ASP A 233 -17.62 -7.75 -48.18
N ASP A 234 -18.05 -6.52 -48.43
CA ASP A 234 -18.06 -5.63 -49.59
C ASP A 234 -18.28 -4.18 -49.09
N HIS A 235 -17.48 -3.21 -49.54
CA HIS A 235 -17.93 -1.81 -49.59
C HIS A 235 -17.93 -1.39 -51.07
N GLY A 236 -19.09 -1.56 -51.71
CA GLY A 236 -19.33 -1.19 -53.09
C GLY A 236 -19.13 0.31 -53.33
N HIS A 237 -18.29 0.63 -54.31
CA HIS A 237 -18.22 1.94 -54.94
C HIS A 237 -19.29 2.01 -56.03
N ASP A 238 -20.40 2.69 -55.77
CA ASP A 238 -21.31 3.13 -56.83
C ASP A 238 -20.80 4.44 -57.44
N ILE A 239 -20.46 4.38 -58.72
CA ILE A 239 -20.12 5.52 -59.57
C ILE A 239 -21.40 5.94 -60.27
N SER A 240 -21.97 7.09 -59.88
CA SER A 240 -23.00 7.77 -60.68
C SER A 240 -22.47 9.11 -61.21
N SER A 241 -22.39 9.16 -62.54
CA SER A 241 -22.08 10.30 -63.39
C SER A 241 -22.96 11.52 -63.13
N GLY A 242 -22.35 12.70 -62.99
CA GLY A 242 -23.05 14.00 -62.94
C GLY A 242 -22.20 15.12 -63.55
N LYS A 243 -22.67 15.65 -64.67
CA LYS A 243 -22.05 16.66 -65.54
C LYS A 243 -21.69 17.99 -64.83
N GLY A 244 -20.53 18.51 -65.23
CA GLY A 244 -20.16 19.91 -65.51
C GLY A 244 -20.90 21.09 -64.85
N ASN A 245 -20.11 22.01 -64.25
CA ASN A 245 -19.89 23.34 -64.83
C ASN A 245 -18.90 24.17 -64.01
N ASN A 246 -17.88 24.70 -64.71
CA ASN A 246 -17.16 25.90 -64.30
C ASN A 246 -18.06 27.12 -64.54
N LYS A 247 -18.06 28.08 -63.61
CA LYS A 247 -18.06 29.52 -63.89
C LYS A 247 -17.81 30.33 -62.61
N SER A 248 -16.77 31.16 -62.71
CA SER A 248 -16.62 32.54 -62.20
C SER A 248 -16.90 32.83 -60.72
#